data_AF-A0A8H7GPH1-F1
#
_entry.id   AF-A0A8H7GPH1-F1
#
_cell.length_a   1.000
_cell.length_b   1.000
_cell.length_c   1.000
_cell.angle_alpha   90.00
_cell.angle_beta   90.00
_cell.angle_gamma   90.00
#
_symmetry.space_group_name_H-M   'P 1'
#
loop_
_entity.id
_entity.type
_entity.pdbx_description
1 polymer ?
#
loop_
_entity_poly.entity_id
_entity_poly.type
_entity_poly.pdbx_seq_one_letter_code
_entity_poly.pdbx_strand_id
1 'polypeptide(L)'
;MSHTCVSCALEFPDVPTQRGHMKSDWHRYNLKRRVAQLPAISEAVFNEKIALMAQEDAPEDRSSKKQVTKKDVRRQQKEALQQQRRELLAKREALQEKFKGLNLDNNETTEPKTAEKGPAEPINDQKSTETPAEPASDAPKDVEQPEISQEEQLLAEKLANRVEIPVTTCLFCPMKKQLNFATLDENLDHMFKAHGLYIPEKKYLVDPAGLITYLGEKARLG
;
A
#
# COMPACT_ATOMS: atom_id res chain seq x y z
N MET A 1 -49.11 20.03 15.50
CA MET A 1 -47.68 19.70 15.37
C MET A 1 -47.44 19.46 13.89
N SER A 2 -46.49 20.16 13.26
CA SER A 2 -46.17 19.91 11.84
C SER A 2 -45.24 18.70 11.74
N HIS A 3 -45.52 17.79 10.81
CA HIS A 3 -44.73 16.59 10.59
C HIS A 3 -43.80 16.83 9.40
N THR A 4 -42.63 17.42 9.64
CA THR A 4 -41.70 17.78 8.55
C THR A 4 -40.46 16.90 8.53
N CYS A 5 -39.84 16.79 7.37
CA CYS A 5 -38.53 16.19 7.21
C CYS A 5 -37.56 17.24 6.68
N VAL A 6 -36.59 17.64 7.52
CA VAL A 6 -35.53 18.56 7.13
C VAL A 6 -34.71 17.93 6.00
N SER A 7 -34.32 16.65 6.15
CA SER A 7 -33.88 15.67 5.13
C SER A 7 -34.13 16.06 3.68
N CYS A 8 -35.42 16.12 3.40
CA CYS A 8 -36.00 16.15 2.07
C CYS A 8 -36.81 17.42 1.83
N ALA A 9 -36.80 18.37 2.79
CA ALA A 9 -37.59 19.60 2.78
C ALA A 9 -39.08 19.34 2.48
N LEU A 10 -39.64 18.31 3.12
CA LEU A 10 -41.05 17.93 2.95
C LEU A 10 -41.86 18.15 4.22
N GLU A 11 -43.15 18.44 4.05
CA GLU A 11 -44.18 18.46 5.08
C GLU A 11 -45.18 17.32 4.85
N PHE A 12 -45.55 16.63 5.92
CA PHE A 12 -46.47 15.49 5.92
C PHE A 12 -47.75 15.86 6.69
N PRO A 13 -48.90 15.33 6.25
CA PRO A 13 -50.17 15.54 6.94
C PRO A 13 -50.24 14.78 8.27
N ASP A 14 -49.62 13.61 8.38
CA ASP A 14 -49.73 12.73 9.54
C ASP A 14 -48.38 12.11 9.98
N VAL A 15 -48.30 11.69 11.24
CA VAL A 15 -47.14 10.96 11.80
C VAL A 15 -46.84 9.64 11.06
N PRO A 16 -47.83 8.79 10.70
CA PRO A 16 -47.55 7.51 10.06
C PRO A 16 -46.90 7.68 8.68
N THR A 17 -47.33 8.67 7.90
CA THR A 17 -46.75 9.00 6.59
C THR A 17 -45.32 9.52 6.74
N GLN A 18 -45.06 10.38 7.72
CA GLN A 18 -43.69 10.82 8.05
C GLN A 18 -42.78 9.63 8.40
N ARG A 19 -43.26 8.70 9.24
CA ARG A 19 -42.50 7.49 9.62
C ARG A 19 -42.26 6.55 8.43
N GLY A 20 -43.23 6.44 7.52
CA GLY A 20 -43.09 5.71 6.26
C GLY A 20 -41.98 6.32 5.39
N HIS A 21 -42.00 7.65 5.25
CA HIS A 21 -40.96 8.38 4.52
C HIS A 21 -39.57 8.18 5.15
N MET A 22 -39.42 8.24 6.47
CA MET A 22 -38.11 8.03 7.14
C MET A 22 -37.47 6.67 6.82
N LYS A 23 -38.29 5.67 6.47
CA LYS A 23 -37.82 4.31 6.14
C LYS A 23 -37.49 4.14 4.65
N SER A 24 -37.99 5.02 3.78
CA SER A 24 -37.87 4.88 2.33
C SER A 24 -36.43 5.08 1.84
N ASP A 25 -36.12 4.45 0.71
CA ASP A 25 -34.78 4.55 0.10
C ASP A 25 -34.49 5.96 -0.40
N TRP A 26 -35.52 6.70 -0.81
CA TRP A 26 -35.39 8.11 -1.18
C TRP A 26 -34.90 8.98 -0.01
N HIS A 27 -35.46 8.79 1.20
CA HIS A 27 -35.00 9.51 2.40
C HIS A 27 -33.55 9.16 2.73
N ARG A 28 -33.21 7.86 2.72
CA ARG A 28 -31.85 7.38 2.95
C ARG A 28 -30.86 7.95 1.94
N TYR A 29 -31.26 8.06 0.67
CA TYR A 29 -30.45 8.64 -0.39
C TYR A 29 -30.20 10.13 -0.17
N ASN A 30 -31.25 10.91 0.12
CA ASN A 30 -31.12 12.32 0.44
C ASN A 30 -30.32 12.57 1.74
N LEU A 31 -30.41 11.69 2.73
CA LEU A 31 -29.59 11.74 3.93
C LEU A 31 -28.09 11.55 3.60
N LYS A 32 -27.74 10.57 2.76
CA LYS A 32 -26.36 10.37 2.29
C LYS A 32 -25.84 11.59 1.52
N ARG A 33 -26.68 12.21 0.67
CA ARG A 33 -26.33 13.44 -0.04
C ARG A 33 -26.03 14.60 0.90
N ARG A 34 -26.85 14.78 1.94
CA ARG A 34 -26.61 15.80 2.97
C ARG A 34 -25.29 15.59 3.72
N VAL A 35 -24.96 14.35 4.09
CA VAL A 35 -23.67 14.04 4.73
C VAL A 35 -22.50 14.40 3.81
N ALA A 36 -22.67 14.22 2.49
CA ALA A 36 -21.73 14.66 1.48
C ALA A 36 -21.84 16.14 1.09
N GLN A 37 -22.59 16.96 1.84
CA GLN A 37 -22.81 18.39 1.60
C GLN A 37 -23.45 18.71 0.23
N LEU A 38 -24.16 17.75 -0.36
CA LEU A 38 -24.90 17.91 -1.61
C LEU A 38 -26.38 18.25 -1.35
N PRO A 39 -27.02 19.04 -2.22
CA PRO A 39 -28.43 19.37 -2.09
C PRO A 39 -29.31 18.12 -2.23
N ALA A 40 -30.42 18.10 -1.48
CA ALA A 40 -31.44 17.07 -1.59
C ALA A 40 -32.09 17.11 -2.99
N ILE A 41 -32.45 15.93 -3.50
CA ILE A 41 -33.14 15.81 -4.79
C ILE A 41 -34.62 15.48 -4.58
N SER A 42 -35.45 15.87 -5.53
CA SER A 42 -36.86 15.50 -5.56
C SER A 42 -37.05 14.01 -5.81
N GLU A 43 -38.23 13.50 -5.46
CA GLU A 43 -38.60 12.10 -5.68
C GLU A 43 -38.61 11.73 -7.17
N ALA A 44 -39.05 12.64 -8.05
CA ALA A 44 -39.06 12.42 -9.50
C ALA A 44 -37.64 12.15 -10.06
N VAL A 45 -36.66 12.96 -9.67
CA VAL A 45 -35.26 12.80 -10.09
C VAL A 45 -34.64 11.53 -9.51
N PHE A 46 -35.04 11.15 -8.30
CA PHE A 46 -34.59 9.90 -7.68
C PHE A 46 -35.10 8.69 -8.46
N ASN A 47 -36.38 8.68 -8.84
CA ASN A 47 -36.99 7.60 -9.60
C ASN A 47 -36.40 7.50 -11.02
N GLU A 48 -36.17 8.64 -11.67
CA GLU A 48 -35.47 8.68 -12.97
C GLU A 48 -34.08 8.07 -12.86
N LYS A 49 -33.31 8.42 -11.82
CA LYS A 49 -31.98 7.87 -11.59
C LYS A 49 -32.00 6.36 -11.32
N ILE A 50 -32.98 5.87 -10.55
CA ILE A 50 -33.15 4.42 -10.34
C ILE A 50 -33.47 3.72 -11.67
N ALA A 51 -34.35 4.29 -12.49
CA ALA A 51 -34.70 3.73 -13.78
C ALA A 51 -33.49 3.64 -14.73
N LEU A 52 -32.65 4.68 -14.75
CA LEU A 52 -31.40 4.68 -15.52
C LEU A 52 -30.43 3.60 -15.01
N MET A 53 -30.20 3.49 -13.70
CA MET A 53 -29.33 2.44 -13.14
C MET A 53 -29.86 1.03 -13.43
N ALA A 54 -31.19 0.83 -13.36
CA ALA A 54 -31.80 -0.45 -13.69
C ALA A 54 -31.67 -0.82 -15.18
N GLN A 55 -31.64 0.17 -16.08
CA GLN A 55 -31.37 -0.03 -17.51
C GLN A 55 -29.88 -0.35 -17.76
N GLU A 56 -28.96 0.27 -17.03
CA GLU A 56 -27.52 -0.06 -17.08
C GLU A 56 -27.21 -1.47 -16.55
N ASP A 57 -28.04 -1.98 -15.63
CA ASP A 57 -27.95 -3.34 -15.08
C ASP A 57 -28.71 -4.40 -15.91
N ALA A 58 -29.40 -4.01 -16.99
CA ALA A 58 -30.02 -4.95 -17.93
C ALA A 58 -28.95 -5.81 -18.62
N PRO A 59 -29.23 -7.09 -18.94
CA PRO A 59 -28.22 -8.08 -19.34
C PRO A 59 -27.74 -7.95 -20.80
N GLU A 60 -27.58 -6.73 -21.30
CA GLU A 60 -26.92 -6.48 -22.58
C GLU A 60 -25.41 -6.30 -22.32
N ASP A 61 -24.67 -7.39 -22.52
CA ASP A 61 -23.21 -7.47 -22.63
C ASP A 61 -22.37 -6.97 -21.43
N ARG A 62 -22.39 -7.76 -20.34
CA ARG A 62 -21.48 -7.66 -19.18
C ARG A 62 -20.02 -8.06 -19.47
N SER A 63 -19.55 -7.96 -20.71
CA SER A 63 -18.16 -8.30 -21.06
C SER A 63 -17.14 -7.22 -20.65
N SER A 64 -17.52 -5.95 -20.49
CA SER A 64 -16.51 -4.87 -20.59
C SER A 64 -16.27 -3.96 -19.38
N LYS A 65 -16.88 -4.14 -18.20
CA LYS A 65 -16.50 -3.37 -17.00
C LYS A 65 -16.45 -4.19 -15.72
N LYS A 66 -15.55 -5.20 -15.69
CA LYS A 66 -15.03 -5.66 -14.39
C LYS A 66 -14.24 -4.49 -13.79
N GLN A 67 -14.63 -4.00 -12.61
CA GLN A 67 -13.80 -3.10 -11.82
C GLN A 67 -12.44 -3.79 -11.61
N VAL A 68 -11.40 -3.23 -12.23
CA VAL A 68 -10.04 -3.78 -12.15
C VAL A 68 -9.60 -3.70 -10.69
N THR A 69 -9.41 -4.86 -10.07
CA THR A 69 -8.96 -4.90 -8.68
C THR A 69 -7.46 -4.63 -8.61
N LYS A 70 -6.96 -4.17 -7.46
CA LYS A 70 -5.51 -3.97 -7.22
C LYS A 70 -4.69 -5.24 -7.47
N LYS A 71 -5.31 -6.42 -7.32
CA LYS A 71 -4.70 -7.74 -7.61
C LYS A 71 -4.58 -8.00 -9.12
N ASP A 72 -5.54 -7.56 -9.91
CA ASP A 72 -5.51 -7.70 -11.37
C ASP A 72 -4.44 -6.79 -11.99
N VAL A 73 -4.30 -5.56 -11.51
CA VAL A 73 -3.20 -4.64 -11.92
C VAL A 73 -1.85 -5.28 -11.64
N ARG A 74 -1.65 -5.87 -10.45
CA ARG A 74 -0.39 -6.53 -10.08
C ARG A 74 -0.08 -7.74 -10.96
N ARG A 75 -1.10 -8.51 -11.35
CA ARG A 75 -0.95 -9.64 -12.28
C ARG A 75 -0.52 -9.16 -13.67
N GLN A 76 -1.18 -8.12 -14.20
CA GLN A 76 -0.86 -7.53 -15.50
C GLN A 76 0.56 -6.95 -15.54
N GLN A 77 0.99 -6.24 -14.48
CA GLN A 77 2.36 -5.73 -14.37
C GLN A 77 3.39 -6.86 -14.39
N LYS A 78 3.13 -7.97 -13.68
CA LYS A 78 4.03 -9.14 -13.66
C LYS A 78 4.13 -9.81 -15.04
N GLU A 79 3.00 -9.94 -15.74
CA GLU A 79 2.95 -10.51 -17.09
C GLU A 79 3.69 -9.64 -18.10
N ALA A 80 3.52 -8.32 -18.04
CA ALA A 80 4.24 -7.35 -18.87
C ALA A 80 5.77 -7.43 -18.66
N LEU A 81 6.23 -7.48 -17.41
CA LEU A 81 7.65 -7.66 -17.09
C LEU A 81 8.21 -8.99 -17.62
N GLN A 82 7.42 -10.06 -17.55
CA GLN A 82 7.84 -11.37 -18.06
C GLN A 82 7.91 -11.39 -19.59
N GLN A 83 7.03 -10.67 -20.28
CA GLN A 83 7.07 -10.50 -21.74
C GLN A 83 8.29 -9.70 -22.17
N GLN A 84 8.56 -8.56 -21.51
CA GLN A 84 9.74 -7.74 -21.77
C GLN A 84 11.04 -8.54 -21.56
N ARG A 85 11.11 -9.37 -20.51
CA ARG A 85 12.28 -10.24 -20.28
C ARG A 85 12.45 -11.28 -21.38
N ARG A 86 11.37 -11.87 -21.89
CA ARG A 86 11.43 -12.82 -23.01
C ARG A 86 11.91 -12.16 -24.28
N GLU A 87 11.43 -10.94 -24.56
CA GLU A 87 11.85 -10.18 -25.73
C GLU A 87 13.34 -9.82 -25.68
N LEU A 88 13.85 -9.38 -24.53
CA LEU A 88 15.28 -9.10 -24.34
C LEU A 88 16.15 -10.35 -24.53
N LEU A 89 15.71 -11.51 -24.04
CA LEU A 89 16.41 -12.78 -24.24
C LEU A 89 16.43 -13.17 -25.72
N ALA A 90 15.28 -13.11 -26.40
CA ALA A 90 15.19 -13.39 -27.84
C ALA A 90 16.07 -12.44 -28.66
N LYS A 91 16.13 -11.15 -28.29
CA LYS A 91 16.99 -10.16 -28.93
C LYS A 91 18.48 -10.46 -28.71
N ARG A 92 18.85 -10.90 -27.50
CA ARG A 92 20.22 -11.32 -27.17
C ARG A 92 20.64 -12.55 -27.98
N GLU A 93 19.77 -13.56 -28.07
CA GLU A 93 20.01 -14.76 -28.88
C GLU A 93 20.14 -14.41 -30.36
N ALA A 94 19.26 -13.55 -30.90
CA ALA A 94 19.35 -13.08 -32.28
C ALA A 94 20.65 -12.32 -32.58
N LEU A 95 21.15 -11.51 -31.63
CA LEU A 95 22.45 -10.84 -31.76
C LEU A 95 23.62 -11.83 -31.69
N GLN A 96 23.53 -12.85 -30.84
CA GLN A 96 24.55 -13.89 -30.71
C GLN A 96 24.66 -14.75 -31.98
N GLU A 97 23.54 -15.12 -32.59
CA GLU A 97 23.52 -15.86 -33.85
C GLU A 97 24.05 -15.00 -35.02
N LYS A 98 23.73 -13.70 -35.05
CA LYS A 98 24.33 -12.76 -36.01
C LYS A 98 25.84 -12.62 -35.82
N PHE A 99 26.34 -12.72 -34.59
CA PHE A 99 27.78 -12.63 -34.29
C PHE A 99 28.52 -13.94 -34.61
N LYS A 100 27.89 -15.11 -34.41
CA LYS A 100 28.45 -16.42 -34.82
C LYS A 100 28.56 -16.56 -36.34
N GLY A 101 27.67 -15.95 -37.11
CA GLY A 101 27.72 -15.96 -38.58
C GLY A 101 28.86 -15.14 -39.19
N LEU A 102 29.59 -14.35 -38.40
CA LEU A 102 30.72 -13.52 -38.86
C LEU A 102 32.09 -14.10 -38.47
N ASN A 103 32.15 -15.25 -37.81
CA ASN A 103 33.38 -15.88 -37.35
C ASN A 103 33.55 -17.28 -37.96
N LEU A 104 33.75 -17.31 -39.28
CA LEU A 104 34.28 -18.43 -40.04
C LEU A 104 35.41 -17.87 -40.89
N ASP A 105 36.64 -17.93 -40.35
CA ASP A 105 37.91 -18.14 -41.06
C ASP A 105 39.07 -17.60 -40.20
N ASN A 106 39.56 -18.45 -39.30
CA ASN A 106 40.97 -18.84 -39.26
C ASN A 106 41.19 -19.82 -38.10
N ASN A 107 41.24 -21.09 -38.48
CA ASN A 107 41.81 -22.16 -37.69
C ASN A 107 43.30 -22.26 -38.04
N GLU A 108 44.19 -21.93 -37.10
CA GLU A 108 45.43 -22.69 -36.97
C GLU A 108 45.55 -23.23 -35.55
N THR A 109 45.27 -24.52 -35.51
CA THR A 109 45.44 -25.51 -34.47
C THR A 109 46.86 -25.51 -33.87
N THR A 110 46.97 -25.39 -32.54
CA THR A 110 47.94 -26.18 -31.75
C THR A 110 47.34 -26.48 -30.37
N GLU A 111 47.02 -27.75 -30.13
CA GLU A 111 46.77 -28.32 -28.78
C GLU A 111 48.11 -28.85 -28.18
N PRO A 112 48.13 -29.53 -27.01
CA PRO A 112 47.85 -29.07 -25.64
C PRO A 112 48.95 -29.53 -24.64
N LYS A 113 49.15 -28.88 -23.47
CA LYS A 113 49.90 -29.50 -22.34
C LYS A 113 49.42 -29.05 -20.93
N THR A 114 48.68 -29.96 -20.29
CA THR A 114 48.80 -30.56 -18.93
C THR A 114 49.23 -29.76 -17.68
N ALA A 115 48.47 -29.99 -16.58
CA ALA A 115 48.87 -30.12 -15.16
C ALA A 115 49.38 -28.84 -14.44
N GLU A 116 49.17 -28.54 -13.14
CA GLU A 116 48.56 -29.16 -11.96
C GLU A 116 48.39 -28.09 -10.85
N LYS A 117 47.58 -28.42 -9.84
CA LYS A 117 47.34 -27.90 -8.46
C LYS A 117 48.22 -26.74 -7.88
N GLY A 118 47.55 -25.85 -7.11
CA GLY A 118 48.11 -24.75 -6.27
C GLY A 118 48.82 -25.24 -4.99
N PRO A 119 48.74 -24.59 -3.80
CA PRO A 119 48.21 -23.26 -3.40
C PRO A 119 49.19 -22.47 -2.46
N ALA A 120 48.82 -21.25 -2.01
CA ALA A 120 49.00 -20.68 -0.65
C ALA A 120 49.31 -19.16 -0.62
N GLU A 121 48.54 -18.47 0.23
CA GLU A 121 48.59 -17.06 0.70
C GLU A 121 49.82 -16.78 1.62
N PRO A 122 49.90 -15.72 2.46
CA PRO A 122 49.26 -14.37 2.53
C PRO A 122 50.36 -13.26 2.58
N ILE A 123 50.09 -11.96 2.78
CA ILE A 123 50.12 -11.24 4.08
C ILE A 123 49.76 -9.75 3.84
N ASN A 124 48.81 -9.28 4.65
CA ASN A 124 48.59 -7.96 5.28
C ASN A 124 49.62 -6.82 5.09
N ASP A 125 49.17 -5.58 4.91
CA ASP A 125 49.30 -4.51 5.93
C ASP A 125 48.78 -3.14 5.48
N GLN A 126 48.31 -2.40 6.48
CA GLN A 126 47.50 -1.19 6.39
C GLN A 126 48.34 0.09 6.21
N LYS A 127 47.62 1.16 5.79
CA LYS A 127 47.55 2.49 6.49
C LYS A 127 48.00 3.71 5.65
N SER A 128 47.10 4.72 5.63
CA SER A 128 47.31 6.20 5.57
C SER A 128 47.99 6.77 4.31
N THR A 129 47.70 7.96 3.77
CA THR A 129 46.80 9.11 4.02
C THR A 129 46.89 10.01 2.76
N GLU A 130 46.01 11.02 2.66
CA GLU A 130 46.18 12.29 1.92
C GLU A 130 45.85 12.38 0.41
N THR A 131 44.70 13.02 0.14
CA THR A 131 44.41 13.88 -1.02
C THR A 131 45.44 15.03 -1.10
N PRO A 132 45.82 15.59 -2.27
CA PRO A 132 44.92 16.48 -3.04
C PRO A 132 45.12 16.56 -4.58
N ALA A 133 44.17 17.26 -5.23
CA ALA A 133 44.24 17.96 -6.53
C ALA A 133 43.56 17.32 -7.76
N GLU A 134 42.45 17.95 -8.18
CA GLU A 134 41.93 17.93 -9.56
C GLU A 134 42.88 18.74 -10.50
N PRO A 135 42.83 18.60 -11.85
CA PRO A 135 41.70 19.11 -12.65
C PRO A 135 41.29 18.29 -13.91
N ALA A 136 40.00 18.41 -14.22
CA ALA A 136 39.37 18.53 -15.55
C ALA A 136 39.52 17.40 -16.60
N SER A 137 38.41 16.76 -16.96
CA SER A 137 37.72 16.93 -18.27
C SER A 137 36.50 15.99 -18.45
N ASP A 138 35.38 16.59 -18.86
CA ASP A 138 34.28 16.09 -19.70
C ASP A 138 33.54 14.75 -19.42
N ALA A 139 32.30 14.92 -18.86
CA ALA A 139 30.98 14.33 -19.21
C ALA A 139 30.77 12.81 -19.48
N PRO A 140 29.54 12.24 -19.32
CA PRO A 140 28.26 12.83 -18.91
C PRO A 140 27.62 12.19 -17.67
N LYS A 141 26.86 13.02 -16.94
CA LYS A 141 25.88 12.63 -15.93
C LYS A 141 24.65 12.08 -16.65
N ASP A 142 24.37 10.78 -16.51
CA ASP A 142 23.00 10.28 -16.58
C ASP A 142 22.89 8.99 -15.76
N VAL A 143 22.91 9.15 -14.44
CA VAL A 143 22.35 8.17 -13.53
C VAL A 143 21.03 8.79 -13.11
N GLU A 144 19.95 8.40 -13.78
CA GLU A 144 18.58 8.65 -13.32
C GLU A 144 18.51 8.22 -11.85
N GLN A 145 18.62 9.21 -10.96
CA GLN A 145 18.16 9.06 -9.60
C GLN A 145 16.67 8.68 -9.72
N PRO A 146 16.20 7.60 -9.07
CA PRO A 146 14.77 7.42 -8.95
C PRO A 146 14.26 8.69 -8.27
N GLU A 147 13.41 9.46 -8.93
CA GLU A 147 12.74 10.58 -8.29
C GLU A 147 11.85 10.00 -7.21
N ILE A 148 12.41 9.87 -6.01
CA ILE A 148 11.73 9.41 -4.81
C ILE A 148 10.62 10.45 -4.60
N SER A 149 9.39 10.05 -4.89
CA SER A 149 8.22 10.90 -4.70
C SER A 149 8.27 11.50 -3.29
N GLN A 150 7.79 12.73 -3.11
CA GLN A 150 7.69 13.36 -1.78
C GLN A 150 6.99 12.41 -0.78
N GLU A 151 6.08 11.58 -1.27
CA GLU A 151 5.39 10.55 -0.50
C GLU A 151 6.33 9.44 0.03
N GLU A 152 7.28 8.99 -0.79
CA GLU A 152 8.26 7.97 -0.41
C GLU A 152 9.30 8.53 0.57
N GLN A 153 9.68 9.80 0.44
CA GLN A 153 10.56 10.48 1.39
C GLN A 153 9.88 10.63 2.76
N LEU A 154 8.61 11.08 2.78
CA LEU A 154 7.82 11.18 4.00
C LEU A 154 7.56 9.81 4.64
N LEU A 155 7.38 8.75 3.84
CA LEU A 155 7.23 7.39 4.34
C LEU A 155 8.54 6.87 4.95
N ALA A 156 9.68 7.12 4.30
CA ALA A 156 11.00 6.72 4.79
C ALA A 156 11.35 7.44 6.10
N GLU A 157 11.06 8.74 6.21
CA GLU A 157 11.27 9.52 7.43
C GLU A 157 10.37 9.04 8.59
N LYS A 158 9.09 8.73 8.31
CA LYS A 158 8.18 8.13 9.30
C LYS A 158 8.64 6.74 9.75
N LEU A 159 9.22 5.96 8.84
CA LEU A 159 9.74 4.63 9.15
C LEU A 159 11.05 4.71 9.94
N ALA A 160 11.90 5.70 9.67
CA ALA A 160 13.14 5.94 10.41
C ALA A 160 12.88 6.44 11.84
N ASN A 161 11.84 7.25 12.03
CA ASN A 161 11.42 7.76 13.34
C ASN A 161 10.49 6.80 14.12
N ARG A 162 10.28 5.57 13.62
CA ARG A 162 9.49 4.54 14.30
C ARG A 162 10.15 4.15 15.61
N VAL A 163 9.50 4.52 16.72
CA VAL A 163 9.85 4.00 18.04
C VAL A 163 9.00 2.77 18.31
N GLU A 164 9.63 1.59 18.25
CA GLU A 164 8.97 0.35 18.63
C GLU A 164 8.74 0.32 20.13
N ILE A 165 7.46 0.25 20.53
CA ILE A 165 7.07 0.13 21.93
C ILE A 165 6.94 -1.36 22.23
N PRO A 166 7.64 -1.89 23.25
CA PRO A 166 7.46 -3.27 23.64
C PRO A 166 6.02 -3.48 24.16
N VAL A 167 5.48 -4.67 23.95
CA VAL A 167 4.11 -5.04 24.34
C VAL A 167 3.84 -4.95 25.85
N THR A 168 4.89 -4.81 26.66
CA THR A 168 4.83 -4.63 28.11
C THR A 168 4.77 -3.18 28.57
N THR A 169 4.92 -2.21 27.66
CA THR A 169 4.83 -0.77 27.98
C THR A 169 3.45 -0.22 27.64
N CYS A 170 2.90 0.62 28.51
CA CYS A 170 1.62 1.29 28.27
C CYS A 170 1.72 2.30 27.10
N LEU A 171 0.76 2.22 26.17
CA LEU A 171 0.73 3.09 24.96
C LEU A 171 0.30 4.53 25.26
N PHE A 172 -0.50 4.73 26.30
CA PHE A 172 -1.21 5.99 26.56
C PHE A 172 -0.65 6.80 27.72
N CYS A 173 0.25 6.21 28.51
CA CYS A 173 0.93 6.92 29.58
C CYS A 173 1.82 8.03 29.01
N PRO A 174 1.85 9.22 29.64
CA PRO A 174 2.74 10.29 29.20
C PRO A 174 4.20 9.87 29.34
N MET A 175 5.07 10.38 28.46
CA MET A 175 6.51 10.06 28.38
C MET A 175 7.26 10.10 29.72
N LYS A 176 6.82 10.95 30.66
CA LYS A 176 7.44 11.10 31.99
C LYS A 176 7.13 9.95 32.96
N LYS A 177 6.12 9.14 32.67
CA LYS A 177 5.64 8.02 33.50
C LYS A 177 5.42 6.78 32.64
N GLN A 178 6.31 6.49 31.67
CA GLN A 178 6.20 5.25 30.92
C GLN A 178 6.24 4.08 31.90
N LEU A 179 5.08 3.45 32.10
CA LEU A 179 4.95 2.27 32.94
C LEU A 179 5.24 1.07 32.06
N ASN A 180 6.26 0.32 32.46
CA ASN A 180 6.59 -0.98 31.91
C ASN A 180 6.17 -2.04 32.93
N PHE A 181 5.50 -3.08 32.45
CA PHE A 181 4.96 -4.16 33.26
C PHE A 181 5.73 -5.46 33.02
N ALA A 182 5.65 -6.41 33.95
CA ALA A 182 6.34 -7.68 33.81
C ALA A 182 5.65 -8.58 32.77
N THR A 183 4.33 -8.46 32.65
CA THR A 183 3.51 -9.28 31.75
C THR A 183 2.60 -8.44 30.87
N LEU A 184 2.19 -9.02 29.73
CA LEU A 184 1.24 -8.40 28.82
C LEU A 184 -0.13 -8.19 29.49
N ASP A 185 -0.59 -9.16 30.29
CA ASP A 185 -1.89 -9.06 30.94
C ASP A 185 -1.95 -7.93 31.98
N GLU A 186 -0.86 -7.67 32.72
CA GLU A 186 -0.76 -6.52 33.62
C GLU A 186 -0.83 -5.19 32.87
N ASN A 187 -0.16 -5.10 31.71
CA ASN A 187 -0.24 -3.93 30.86
C ASN A 187 -1.67 -3.70 30.36
N LEU A 188 -2.34 -4.76 29.88
CA LEU A 188 -3.74 -4.69 29.45
C LEU A 188 -4.68 -4.25 30.58
N ASP A 189 -4.48 -4.78 31.79
CA ASP A 189 -5.25 -4.40 32.97
C ASP A 189 -5.06 -2.93 33.33
N HIS A 190 -3.81 -2.44 33.26
CA HIS A 190 -3.52 -1.02 33.46
C HIS A 190 -4.18 -0.16 32.38
N MET A 191 -4.06 -0.55 31.10
CA MET A 191 -4.65 0.18 29.98
C MET A 191 -6.19 0.21 30.08
N PHE A 192 -6.82 -0.86 30.56
CA PHE A 192 -8.26 -0.89 30.84
C PHE A 192 -8.65 0.03 32.00
N LYS A 193 -7.96 -0.05 33.14
CA LYS A 193 -8.31 0.69 34.37
C LYS A 193 -7.96 2.18 34.29
N ALA A 194 -6.78 2.52 33.76
CA ALA A 194 -6.26 3.88 33.76
C ALA A 194 -6.60 4.66 32.48
N HIS A 195 -6.75 3.97 31.35
CA HIS A 195 -6.97 4.60 30.03
C HIS A 195 -8.28 4.19 29.36
N GLY A 196 -9.04 3.26 29.95
CA GLY A 196 -10.31 2.80 29.40
C GLY A 196 -10.18 1.97 28.12
N LEU A 197 -8.99 1.39 27.84
CA LEU A 197 -8.83 0.49 26.69
C LEU A 197 -9.60 -0.81 26.94
N TYR A 198 -10.78 -0.91 26.34
CA TYR A 198 -11.59 -2.13 26.37
C TYR A 198 -11.41 -2.90 25.06
N ILE A 199 -11.09 -4.19 25.17
CA ILE A 199 -11.00 -5.13 24.05
C ILE A 199 -12.28 -5.99 24.06
N PRO A 200 -13.21 -5.76 23.12
CA PRO A 200 -14.40 -6.60 22.99
C PRO A 200 -14.03 -8.05 22.72
N GLU A 201 -14.87 -8.98 23.18
CA GLU A 201 -14.78 -10.39 22.78
C GLU A 201 -13.38 -11.03 22.98
N LYS A 202 -12.67 -10.71 24.08
CA LYS A 202 -11.31 -11.24 24.41
C LYS A 202 -11.18 -12.77 24.25
N LYS A 203 -12.27 -13.53 24.39
CA LYS A 203 -12.32 -14.99 24.20
C LYS A 203 -12.00 -15.45 22.77
N TYR A 204 -12.25 -14.62 21.76
CA TYR A 204 -12.01 -14.93 20.35
C TYR A 204 -10.72 -14.29 19.81
N LEU A 205 -9.96 -13.60 20.66
CA LEU A 205 -8.72 -12.95 20.26
C LEU A 205 -7.58 -13.98 20.23
N VAL A 206 -7.10 -14.27 19.01
CA VAL A 206 -6.03 -15.25 18.78
C VAL A 206 -4.66 -14.71 19.20
N ASP A 207 -4.40 -13.42 18.96
CA ASP A 207 -3.10 -12.79 19.25
C ASP A 207 -3.27 -11.43 19.96
N PRO A 208 -3.21 -11.41 21.30
CA PRO A 208 -3.25 -10.16 22.05
C PRO A 208 -1.97 -9.31 21.91
N ALA A 209 -0.81 -9.94 21.67
CA ALA A 209 0.46 -9.22 21.57
C ALA A 209 0.55 -8.46 20.23
N GLY A 210 0.14 -9.10 19.13
CA GLY A 210 0.05 -8.48 17.81
C GLY A 210 -0.96 -7.34 17.77
N LEU A 211 -2.10 -7.47 18.47
CA LEU A 211 -3.07 -6.38 18.60
C LEU A 211 -2.45 -5.14 19.26
N ILE A 212 -1.71 -5.33 20.35
CA ILE A 212 -1.07 -4.21 21.07
C ILE A 212 0.06 -3.59 20.25
N THR A 213 0.83 -4.39 19.53
CA THR A 213 1.85 -3.91 18.60
C THR A 213 1.23 -3.03 17.51
N TYR A 214 0.16 -3.50 16.88
CA TYR A 214 -0.58 -2.75 15.86
C TYR A 214 -1.18 -1.44 16.41
N LEU A 215 -1.75 -1.47 17.61
CA LEU A 215 -2.27 -0.28 18.27
C LEU A 215 -1.15 0.73 18.58
N GLY A 216 0.03 0.27 19.00
CA GLY A 216 1.19 1.12 19.23
C GLY A 216 1.69 1.81 17.97
N GLU A 217 1.78 1.07 16.86
CA GLU A 217 2.12 1.62 15.54
C GLU A 217 1.11 2.69 15.11
N LYS A 218 -0.19 2.39 15.24
CA LYS A 218 -1.25 3.31 14.83
C LYS A 218 -1.38 4.54 15.72
N ALA A 219 -1.11 4.42 17.01
CA ALA A 219 -1.22 5.52 17.97
C ALA A 219 -0.06 6.54 17.88
N ARG A 220 1.10 6.15 17.35
CA ARG A 220 2.28 7.05 17.25
C ARG A 220 2.62 7.52 15.84
N LEU A 221 2.22 6.79 14.80
CA LEU A 221 2.51 7.14 13.40
C LEU A 221 1.37 7.91 12.71
N GLY A 222 0.22 8.04 13.38
CA GLY A 222 -0.96 8.77 12.92
C GLY A 222 -0.80 10.29 12.99
#